data_AF-A0A9W8NLD3-F1
#
_entry.id   AF-A0A9W8NLD3-F1
#
_cell.length_a   1.000
_cell.length_b   1.000
_cell.length_c   1.000
_cell.angle_alpha   90.00
_cell.angle_beta   90.00
_cell.angle_gamma   90.00
#
_symmetry.space_group_name_H-M   'P 1'
#
loop_
_entity.id
_entity.type
_entity.pdbx_description
1 polymer ?
#
loop_
_entity_poly.entity_id
_entity_poly.type
_entity_poly.pdbx_seq_one_letter_code
_entity_poly.pdbx_strand_id
1 'polypeptide(L)'
;MEPGIMYFNPEYDFLHISNDTGHVAEFIHDLKTVHDPRSVGLLNLAASINDLTGTGGICTIEPSSLDPSIRKSLAETLLQLRQVFFHQTQMLGRQPFPLVTTPYPDDEAANRAFPVETCLPTFRRLRPDPRPIKRDLSKVFVNVDPRRMLLAWRKLLRAYLNTDEVAQTELRILLTHGSYGKVDSAESARARLEYEQTLWTERLGRFSLEGSVATAFGFWLIPTAAFRALPESDHMFRSEPPQLMDLREHWPDLAVTDL
;
A
#
# COMPACT_ATOMS: atom_id res chain seq x y z
N MET A 1 -14.65 3.97 29.30
CA MET A 1 -14.02 4.53 28.09
C MET A 1 -14.74 5.81 27.76
N GLU A 2 -14.01 6.90 27.55
CA GLU A 2 -14.60 8.13 27.02
C GLU A 2 -14.90 7.93 25.53
N PRO A 3 -16.02 8.46 25.00
CA PRO A 3 -16.36 8.33 23.59
C PRO A 3 -15.38 9.14 22.74
N GLY A 4 -14.78 8.51 21.73
CA GLY A 4 -14.01 9.17 20.68
C GLY A 4 -14.86 9.47 19.46
N ILE A 5 -14.48 10.50 18.68
CA ILE A 5 -15.13 10.85 17.40
C ILE A 5 -14.11 10.68 16.28
N MET A 6 -14.46 9.90 15.26
CA MET A 6 -13.71 9.79 14.01
C MET A 6 -14.42 10.62 12.94
N TYR A 7 -13.73 11.62 12.39
CA TYR A 7 -14.21 12.36 11.23
C TYR A 7 -13.81 11.62 9.96
N PHE A 8 -14.77 11.38 9.07
CA PHE A 8 -14.55 10.68 7.82
C PHE A 8 -15.35 11.35 6.70
N ASN A 9 -14.69 11.62 5.59
CA ASN A 9 -15.27 12.12 4.36
C ASN A 9 -15.23 11.03 3.27
N PRO A 10 -16.36 10.34 3.02
CA PRO A 10 -16.48 9.29 2.02
C PRO A 10 -15.84 9.60 0.66
N GLU A 11 -15.98 10.84 0.18
CA GLU A 11 -15.56 11.21 -1.16
C GLU A 11 -14.05 11.41 -1.34
N TYR A 12 -13.34 11.76 -0.27
CA TYR A 12 -11.93 12.17 -0.34
C TYR A 12 -11.00 11.30 0.49
N ASP A 13 -11.48 10.77 1.62
CA ASP A 13 -10.63 10.04 2.54
C ASP A 13 -10.38 8.61 2.05
N PHE A 14 -9.17 8.12 2.35
CA PHE A 14 -8.79 6.73 2.19
C PHE A 14 -8.82 6.07 3.54
N LEU A 15 -9.58 4.99 3.66
CA LEU A 15 -9.64 4.23 4.91
C LEU A 15 -8.80 2.97 4.79
N HIS A 16 -7.76 2.87 5.63
CA HIS A 16 -7.05 1.61 5.87
C HIS A 16 -7.69 0.89 7.04
N ILE A 17 -8.39 -0.22 6.78
CA ILE A 17 -9.07 -1.01 7.82
C ILE A 17 -8.19 -2.21 8.15
N SER A 18 -7.49 -2.12 9.27
CA SER A 18 -6.79 -3.26 9.88
C SER A 18 -7.69 -3.87 10.95
N ASN A 19 -8.01 -5.16 10.83
CA ASN A 19 -8.82 -5.87 11.81
C ASN A 19 -8.33 -7.31 11.99
N ASP A 20 -8.44 -7.80 13.23
CA ASP A 20 -8.23 -9.19 13.61
C ASP A 20 -9.50 -9.84 14.19
N THR A 21 -10.60 -9.07 14.24
CA THR A 21 -11.85 -9.45 14.92
C THR A 21 -12.90 -10.04 14.00
N GLY A 22 -12.76 -9.88 12.67
CA GLY A 22 -13.72 -10.38 11.69
C GLY A 22 -14.96 -9.52 11.47
N HIS A 23 -15.04 -8.34 12.10
CA HIS A 23 -16.19 -7.44 12.02
C HIS A 23 -16.10 -6.37 10.94
N VAL A 24 -15.24 -6.54 9.93
CA VAL A 24 -15.05 -5.54 8.88
C VAL A 24 -16.29 -5.36 8.00
N ALA A 25 -17.08 -6.42 7.79
CA ALA A 25 -18.30 -6.32 6.99
C ALA A 25 -19.38 -5.51 7.72
N GLU A 26 -19.52 -5.72 9.03
CA GLU A 26 -20.41 -4.98 9.92
C GLU A 26 -19.97 -3.52 10.02
N PHE A 27 -18.68 -3.27 10.18
CA PHE A 27 -18.14 -1.91 10.20
C PHE A 27 -18.45 -1.17 8.88
N ILE A 28 -18.25 -1.81 7.73
CA ILE A 28 -18.57 -1.22 6.42
C ILE A 28 -20.08 -0.98 6.29
N HIS A 29 -20.91 -1.90 6.80
CA HIS A 29 -22.36 -1.75 6.84
C HIS A 29 -22.75 -0.51 7.65
N ASP A 30 -22.31 -0.43 8.91
CA ASP A 30 -22.67 0.67 9.82
C ASP A 30 -22.14 2.01 9.34
N LEU A 31 -20.93 2.04 8.77
CA LEU A 31 -20.36 3.23 8.15
C LEU A 31 -21.30 3.80 7.08
N LYS A 32 -21.92 2.92 6.29
CA LYS A 32 -22.85 3.30 5.21
C LYS A 32 -24.27 3.59 5.71
N THR A 33 -24.81 2.79 6.63
CA THR A 33 -26.24 2.81 6.95
C THR A 33 -26.58 3.59 8.22
N VAL A 34 -25.67 3.63 9.18
CA VAL A 34 -25.86 4.27 10.48
C VAL A 34 -25.19 5.64 10.53
N HIS A 35 -23.96 5.72 10.00
CA HIS A 35 -23.10 6.88 10.21
C HIS A 35 -23.00 7.85 9.02
N ASP A 36 -23.40 7.41 7.82
CA ASP A 36 -23.45 8.27 6.63
C ASP A 36 -24.90 8.67 6.30
N PRO A 37 -25.28 9.94 6.54
CA PRO A 37 -26.63 10.44 6.24
C PRO A 37 -27.00 10.37 4.74
N ARG A 38 -26.01 10.28 3.86
CA ARG A 38 -26.20 10.16 2.40
C ARG A 38 -26.13 8.71 1.93
N SER A 39 -25.79 7.79 2.83
CA SER A 39 -25.63 6.36 2.56
C SER A 39 -24.73 6.05 1.37
N VAL A 40 -23.73 6.91 1.16
CA VAL A 40 -22.65 6.69 0.19
C VAL A 40 -21.78 5.56 0.73
N GLY A 41 -21.25 5.67 1.95
CA GLY A 41 -20.34 4.70 2.54
C GLY A 41 -18.92 4.80 1.95
N LEU A 42 -18.16 3.71 1.99
CA LEU A 42 -16.74 3.75 1.59
C LEU A 42 -16.56 3.86 0.06
N LEU A 43 -15.71 4.79 -0.40
CA LEU A 43 -15.33 4.93 -1.80
C LEU A 43 -13.84 4.70 -2.06
N ASN A 44 -12.96 4.93 -1.10
CA ASN A 44 -11.53 4.70 -1.25
C ASN A 44 -11.00 3.81 -0.12
N LEU A 45 -10.50 2.63 -0.47
CA LEU A 45 -10.03 1.61 0.47
C LEU A 45 -8.52 1.47 0.37
N ALA A 46 -7.85 1.30 1.52
CA ALA A 46 -6.50 0.77 1.58
C ALA A 46 -6.50 -0.54 2.37
N ALA A 47 -5.74 -1.53 1.90
CA ALA A 47 -5.64 -2.83 2.56
C ALA A 47 -4.30 -3.49 2.28
N SER A 48 -3.66 -4.05 3.31
CA SER A 48 -2.51 -4.92 3.17
C SER A 48 -2.93 -6.37 2.95
N ILE A 49 -1.97 -7.25 2.63
CA ILE A 49 -2.25 -8.69 2.52
C ILE A 49 -2.84 -9.29 3.80
N ASN A 50 -2.48 -8.77 4.97
CA ASN A 50 -3.02 -9.24 6.24
C ASN A 50 -4.47 -8.79 6.41
N ASP A 51 -4.82 -7.58 5.99
CA ASP A 51 -6.19 -7.06 6.08
C ASP A 51 -7.13 -7.76 5.08
N LEU A 52 -6.57 -8.27 3.98
CA LEU A 52 -7.31 -9.05 2.99
C LEU A 52 -7.49 -10.50 3.42
N THR A 53 -6.41 -11.16 3.85
CA THR A 53 -6.35 -12.63 3.96
C THR A 53 -5.99 -13.17 5.34
N GLY A 54 -5.66 -12.29 6.29
CA GLY A 54 -5.43 -12.67 7.68
C GLY A 54 -6.72 -13.05 8.39
N THR A 55 -6.61 -13.38 9.68
CA THR A 55 -7.76 -13.67 10.53
C THR A 55 -8.70 -12.46 10.56
N GLY A 56 -9.95 -12.63 10.12
CA GLY A 56 -10.92 -11.54 10.03
C GLY A 56 -10.75 -10.64 8.80
N GLY A 57 -9.82 -10.98 7.89
CA GLY A 57 -9.62 -10.24 6.65
C GLY A 57 -10.83 -10.29 5.74
N ILE A 58 -11.09 -9.21 5.00
CA ILE A 58 -12.31 -9.05 4.19
C ILE A 58 -12.48 -10.17 3.14
N CYS A 59 -11.40 -10.75 2.61
CA CYS A 59 -11.46 -11.84 1.64
C CYS A 59 -11.71 -13.22 2.26
N THR A 60 -11.70 -13.34 3.59
CA THR A 60 -11.99 -14.60 4.31
C THR A 60 -13.47 -14.73 4.70
N ILE A 61 -14.26 -13.68 4.51
CA ILE A 61 -15.66 -13.65 4.91
C ILE A 61 -16.53 -14.32 3.84
N GLU A 62 -17.13 -15.46 4.19
CA GLU A 62 -18.04 -16.17 3.30
C GLU A 62 -19.38 -15.42 3.15
N PRO A 63 -19.91 -15.20 1.94
CA PRO A 63 -21.20 -14.54 1.76
C PRO A 63 -22.38 -15.24 2.45
N SER A 64 -22.26 -16.54 2.74
CA SER A 64 -23.28 -17.33 3.45
C SER A 64 -23.27 -17.11 4.97
N SER A 65 -22.18 -16.63 5.56
CA SER A 65 -22.10 -16.40 7.01
C SER A 65 -22.65 -15.05 7.45
N LEU A 66 -22.85 -14.11 6.51
CA LEU A 66 -23.34 -12.76 6.78
C LEU A 66 -24.86 -12.65 6.73
N ASP A 67 -25.42 -11.77 7.56
CA ASP A 67 -26.80 -11.33 7.42
C ASP A 67 -27.06 -10.71 6.04
N PRO A 68 -28.26 -10.91 5.45
CA PRO A 68 -28.56 -10.43 4.10
C PRO A 68 -28.35 -8.92 3.91
N SER A 69 -28.61 -8.10 4.93
CA SER A 69 -28.43 -6.64 4.89
C SER A 69 -26.95 -6.24 4.86
N ILE A 70 -26.12 -6.88 5.70
CA ILE A 70 -24.67 -6.66 5.76
C ILE A 70 -24.04 -7.12 4.45
N ARG A 71 -24.38 -8.32 3.98
CA ARG A 71 -23.92 -8.84 2.69
C ARG A 71 -24.25 -7.90 1.53
N LYS A 72 -25.50 -7.41 1.48
CA LYS A 72 -25.94 -6.47 0.44
C LYS A 72 -25.12 -5.17 0.51
N SER A 73 -24.92 -4.64 1.71
CA SER A 73 -24.17 -3.38 1.91
C SER A 73 -22.71 -3.53 1.51
N LEU A 74 -22.09 -4.67 1.83
CA LEU A 74 -20.73 -4.99 1.41
C LEU A 74 -20.63 -5.12 -0.12
N ALA A 75 -21.53 -5.85 -0.76
CA ALA A 75 -21.56 -5.97 -2.23
C ALA A 75 -21.73 -4.61 -2.92
N GLU A 76 -22.66 -3.78 -2.45
CA GLU A 76 -22.83 -2.42 -2.96
C GLU A 76 -21.59 -1.56 -2.74
N THR A 77 -20.92 -1.70 -1.59
CA THR A 77 -19.66 -1.00 -1.31
C THR A 77 -18.58 -1.42 -2.29
N LEU A 78 -18.39 -2.73 -2.52
CA LEU A 78 -17.40 -3.24 -3.48
C LEU A 78 -17.67 -2.72 -4.90
N LEU A 79 -18.94 -2.62 -5.30
CA LEU A 79 -19.32 -2.09 -6.62
C LEU A 79 -18.98 -0.61 -6.79
N GLN A 80 -19.14 0.22 -5.76
CA GLN A 80 -18.97 1.68 -5.87
C GLN A 80 -17.54 2.17 -5.57
N LEU A 81 -16.64 1.30 -5.08
CA LEU A 81 -15.26 1.69 -4.77
C LEU A 81 -14.63 2.37 -5.98
N ARG A 82 -14.10 3.58 -5.76
CA ARG A 82 -13.38 4.35 -6.78
C ARG A 82 -11.92 3.96 -6.81
N GLN A 83 -11.31 3.75 -5.64
CA GLN A 83 -9.88 3.46 -5.54
C GLN A 83 -9.62 2.40 -4.48
N VAL A 84 -8.72 1.45 -4.79
CA VAL A 84 -8.21 0.47 -3.84
C VAL A 84 -6.69 0.49 -3.88
N PHE A 85 -6.08 0.81 -2.74
CA PHE A 85 -4.64 0.84 -2.54
C PHE A 85 -4.20 -0.39 -1.77
N PHE A 86 -3.46 -1.26 -2.44
CA PHE A 86 -2.87 -2.44 -1.83
C PHE A 86 -1.59 -2.03 -1.11
N HIS A 87 -1.67 -1.93 0.22
CA HIS A 87 -0.61 -1.40 1.08
C HIS A 87 0.49 -2.44 1.30
N GLN A 88 1.72 -2.08 0.94
CA GLN A 88 2.89 -2.89 1.16
C GLN A 88 4.08 -2.06 1.70
N THR A 89 4.36 -2.25 2.98
CA THR A 89 5.54 -1.70 3.66
C THR A 89 6.77 -2.55 3.39
N GLN A 90 7.85 -1.91 2.92
CA GLN A 90 9.16 -2.51 2.72
C GLN A 90 10.08 -2.20 3.89
N MET A 91 10.66 -3.23 4.50
CA MET A 91 11.72 -3.05 5.50
C MET A 91 13.11 -2.95 4.85
N LEU A 92 13.23 -3.31 3.57
CA LEU A 92 14.49 -3.37 2.82
C LEU A 92 14.39 -2.57 1.51
N GLY A 93 15.50 -2.47 0.78
CA GLY A 93 15.58 -1.85 -0.54
C GLY A 93 15.78 -0.33 -0.54
N ARG A 94 15.45 0.36 0.55
CA ARG A 94 15.89 1.75 0.72
C ARG A 94 17.35 1.79 1.14
N GLN A 95 17.69 1.14 2.23
CA GLN A 95 19.05 1.15 2.80
C GLN A 95 19.95 0.06 2.18
N PRO A 96 21.27 0.30 2.11
CA PRO A 96 22.25 -0.75 1.76
C PRO A 96 22.24 -1.79 2.89
N PHE A 97 21.54 -2.89 2.67
CA PHE A 97 21.48 -4.01 3.60
C PHE A 97 22.01 -5.24 2.87
N PRO A 98 22.97 -5.98 3.46
CA PRO A 98 23.37 -7.26 2.91
C PRO A 98 22.18 -8.21 3.06
N LEU A 99 21.41 -8.35 1.98
CA LEU A 99 20.47 -9.44 1.85
C LEU A 99 21.31 -10.71 1.78
N VAL A 100 21.28 -11.50 2.87
CA VAL A 100 22.00 -12.77 3.05
C VAL A 100 21.76 -13.76 1.87
N THR A 101 20.77 -13.50 1.03
CA THR A 101 20.31 -14.37 -0.07
C THR A 101 20.37 -13.75 -1.46
N THR A 102 20.85 -12.51 -1.67
CA THR A 102 20.92 -11.93 -3.02
C THR A 102 22.35 -11.72 -3.51
N PRO A 103 22.67 -12.06 -4.78
CA PRO A 103 24.02 -11.95 -5.34
C PRO A 103 24.40 -10.52 -5.78
N TYR A 104 23.66 -9.49 -5.38
CA TYR A 104 23.93 -8.11 -5.80
C TYR A 104 24.96 -7.44 -4.89
N PRO A 105 25.89 -6.65 -5.43
CA PRO A 105 26.73 -5.76 -4.62
C PRO A 105 25.84 -4.84 -3.79
N ASP A 106 26.20 -4.62 -2.51
CA ASP A 106 25.41 -3.83 -1.55
C ASP A 106 25.03 -2.41 -2.06
N ASP A 107 25.84 -1.86 -2.97
CA ASP A 107 25.66 -0.53 -3.58
C ASP A 107 24.52 -0.46 -4.61
N GLU A 108 24.22 -1.56 -5.30
CA GLU A 108 23.20 -1.59 -6.37
C GLU A 108 21.79 -1.77 -5.81
N ALA A 109 21.65 -2.31 -4.58
CA ALA A 109 20.36 -2.58 -3.96
C ALA A 109 19.76 -1.36 -3.23
N ALA A 110 20.54 -0.32 -2.95
CA ALA A 110 20.11 0.81 -2.14
C ALA A 110 19.37 1.87 -2.98
N ASN A 111 18.25 2.40 -2.49
CA ASN A 111 17.35 3.30 -3.22
C ASN A 111 16.83 4.45 -2.35
N ARG A 112 17.51 5.61 -2.39
CA ARG A 112 17.08 6.81 -1.64
C ARG A 112 15.83 7.49 -2.19
N ALA A 113 15.44 7.21 -3.44
CA ALA A 113 14.20 7.75 -3.99
C ALA A 113 12.95 7.13 -3.35
N PHE A 114 13.07 5.89 -2.86
CA PHE A 114 11.97 5.11 -2.28
C PHE A 114 11.33 5.84 -1.08
N PRO A 115 10.08 6.31 -1.14
CA PRO A 115 9.48 7.11 -0.08
C PRO A 115 9.51 6.44 1.31
N VAL A 116 9.64 7.26 2.36
CA VAL A 116 9.63 6.83 3.76
C VAL A 116 8.22 7.00 4.33
N GLU A 117 7.71 5.96 4.99
CA GLU A 117 6.38 5.96 5.59
C GLU A 117 6.23 7.06 6.66
N THR A 118 5.04 7.64 6.76
CA THR A 118 4.69 8.62 7.80
C THR A 118 3.42 8.23 8.52
N CYS A 119 3.27 8.72 9.75
CA CYS A 119 2.05 8.56 10.54
C CYS A 119 1.04 9.71 10.33
N LEU A 120 1.31 10.63 9.40
CA LEU A 120 0.38 11.71 9.07
C LEU A 120 -0.81 11.19 8.26
N PRO A 121 -2.05 11.61 8.59
CA PRO A 121 -3.26 11.15 7.91
C PRO A 121 -3.53 11.88 6.58
N THR A 122 -2.77 12.93 6.27
CA THR A 122 -2.98 13.76 5.08
C THR A 122 -1.83 13.59 4.09
N PHE A 123 -2.16 13.56 2.81
CA PHE A 123 -1.17 13.52 1.75
C PHE A 123 -1.68 14.23 0.49
N ARG A 124 -0.75 14.66 -0.36
CA ARG A 124 -0.99 15.19 -1.68
C ARG A 124 -0.45 14.23 -2.73
N ARG A 125 -1.31 13.80 -3.66
CA ARG A 125 -0.92 12.91 -4.77
C ARG A 125 -0.42 13.74 -5.96
N LEU A 126 0.83 13.49 -6.35
CA LEU A 126 1.50 14.02 -7.53
C LEU A 126 1.49 12.95 -8.63
N ARG A 127 0.97 13.28 -9.81
CA ARG A 127 0.86 12.35 -10.94
C ARG A 127 1.60 12.93 -12.16
N PRO A 128 2.76 12.38 -12.58
CA PRO A 128 3.59 11.35 -11.91
C PRO A 128 4.46 11.89 -10.76
N ASP A 129 5.29 11.04 -10.13
CA ASP A 129 6.40 11.48 -9.26
C ASP A 129 7.34 12.43 -10.03
N PRO A 130 7.51 13.70 -9.60
CA PRO A 130 8.28 14.69 -10.35
C PRO A 130 9.81 14.57 -10.16
N ARG A 131 10.28 13.72 -9.24
CA ARG A 131 11.70 13.61 -8.91
C ARG A 131 12.46 12.82 -9.99
N PRO A 132 13.78 13.04 -10.18
CA PRO A 132 14.56 12.36 -11.22
C PRO A 132 14.92 10.91 -10.85
N ILE A 133 13.90 10.05 -10.70
CA ILE A 133 14.01 8.70 -10.09
C ILE A 133 14.22 7.57 -11.10
N LYS A 134 14.43 7.85 -12.38
CA LYS A 134 14.48 6.81 -13.43
C LYS A 134 15.50 5.71 -13.13
N ARG A 135 16.68 6.07 -12.61
CA ARG A 135 17.72 5.10 -12.22
C ARG A 135 17.29 4.29 -11.00
N ASP A 136 16.63 4.91 -10.04
CA ASP A 136 16.16 4.24 -8.83
C ASP A 136 14.99 3.28 -9.09
N LEU A 137 14.16 3.57 -10.11
CA LEU A 137 13.10 2.68 -10.54
C LEU A 137 13.60 1.35 -11.12
N SER A 138 14.87 1.23 -11.53
CA SER A 138 15.40 -0.06 -12.03
C SER A 138 15.72 -1.06 -10.91
N LYS A 139 15.60 -0.64 -9.65
CA LYS A 139 16.05 -1.38 -8.45
C LYS A 139 15.05 -1.25 -7.30
N VAL A 140 13.76 -1.34 -7.59
CA VAL A 140 12.72 -1.27 -6.55
C VAL A 140 12.61 -2.62 -5.88
N PHE A 141 12.94 -2.69 -4.59
CA PHE A 141 12.78 -3.92 -3.82
C PHE A 141 11.31 -4.16 -3.47
N VAL A 142 10.88 -5.41 -3.66
CA VAL A 142 9.53 -5.87 -3.35
C VAL A 142 9.64 -7.13 -2.49
N ASN A 143 9.28 -7.02 -1.21
CA ASN A 143 9.42 -8.08 -0.20
C ASN A 143 8.41 -9.22 -0.36
N VAL A 144 7.24 -8.94 -0.93
CA VAL A 144 6.14 -9.89 -1.09
C VAL A 144 5.54 -9.66 -2.47
N ASP A 145 5.27 -10.74 -3.20
CA ASP A 145 4.63 -10.67 -4.51
C ASP A 145 3.26 -9.95 -4.43
N PRO A 146 3.12 -8.73 -5.00
CA PRO A 146 1.90 -7.92 -4.88
C PRO A 146 0.68 -8.59 -5.54
N ARG A 147 0.92 -9.52 -6.47
CA ARG A 147 -0.13 -10.31 -7.13
C ARG A 147 -0.93 -11.15 -6.14
N ARG A 148 -0.39 -11.45 -4.95
CA ARG A 148 -1.14 -12.12 -3.88
C ARG A 148 -2.35 -11.31 -3.42
N MET A 149 -2.18 -10.00 -3.26
CA MET A 149 -3.28 -9.11 -2.84
C MET A 149 -4.31 -8.98 -3.96
N LEU A 150 -3.86 -8.84 -5.21
CA LEU A 150 -4.73 -8.78 -6.38
C LEU A 150 -5.54 -10.08 -6.57
N LEU A 151 -4.92 -11.24 -6.33
CA LEU A 151 -5.60 -12.53 -6.39
C LEU A 151 -6.65 -12.67 -5.29
N ALA A 152 -6.33 -12.27 -4.05
CA ALA A 152 -7.28 -12.27 -2.95
C ALA A 152 -8.46 -11.34 -3.23
N TRP A 153 -8.19 -10.15 -3.77
CA TRP A 153 -9.20 -9.19 -4.19
C TRP A 153 -10.11 -9.76 -5.29
N ARG A 154 -9.54 -10.38 -6.32
CA ARG A 154 -10.31 -11.04 -7.39
C ARG A 154 -11.25 -12.11 -6.85
N LYS A 155 -10.78 -12.93 -5.90
CA LYS A 155 -11.62 -13.94 -5.22
C LYS A 155 -12.80 -13.31 -4.46
N LEU A 156 -12.56 -12.20 -3.76
CA LEU A 156 -13.61 -11.46 -3.07
C LEU A 156 -14.67 -10.95 -4.06
N LEU A 157 -14.25 -10.35 -5.18
CA LEU A 157 -15.19 -9.88 -6.21
C LEU A 157 -15.99 -11.04 -6.82
N ARG A 158 -15.37 -12.20 -7.09
CA ARG A 158 -16.10 -13.39 -7.55
C ARG A 158 -17.16 -13.83 -6.55
N ALA A 159 -16.81 -13.88 -5.27
CA ALA A 159 -17.70 -14.37 -4.22
C ALA A 159 -18.94 -13.46 -4.01
N TYR A 160 -18.78 -12.14 -4.08
CA TYR A 160 -19.86 -11.20 -3.79
C TYR A 160 -20.58 -10.67 -5.03
N LEU A 161 -19.87 -10.56 -6.16
CA LEU A 161 -20.33 -9.85 -7.36
C LEU A 161 -20.31 -10.72 -8.63
N ASN A 162 -19.76 -11.94 -8.57
CA ASN A 162 -19.58 -12.82 -9.71
C ASN A 162 -18.80 -12.15 -10.87
N THR A 163 -17.78 -11.34 -10.55
CA THR A 163 -16.89 -10.68 -11.51
C THR A 163 -15.43 -10.74 -11.03
N ASP A 164 -14.49 -10.57 -11.97
CA ASP A 164 -13.06 -10.44 -11.69
C ASP A 164 -12.62 -9.00 -11.44
N GLU A 165 -13.38 -8.05 -11.96
CA GLU A 165 -13.04 -6.64 -11.93
C GLU A 165 -14.28 -5.77 -11.88
N VAL A 166 -14.09 -4.55 -11.39
CA VAL A 166 -15.08 -3.49 -11.39
C VAL A 166 -14.47 -2.34 -12.17
N ALA A 167 -14.97 -2.08 -13.39
CA ALA A 167 -14.30 -1.25 -14.39
C ALA A 167 -13.99 0.19 -13.92
N GLN A 168 -14.78 0.74 -13.00
CA GLN A 168 -14.60 2.09 -12.46
C GLN A 168 -13.59 2.17 -11.30
N THR A 169 -13.15 1.03 -10.77
CA THR A 169 -12.27 0.99 -9.60
C THR A 169 -10.79 1.04 -10.03
N GLU A 170 -10.09 2.11 -9.64
CA GLU A 170 -8.65 2.22 -9.84
C GLU A 170 -7.88 1.42 -8.77
N LEU A 171 -7.18 0.38 -9.22
CA LEU A 171 -6.31 -0.44 -8.37
C LEU A 171 -4.86 0.05 -8.44
N ARG A 172 -4.21 0.24 -7.30
CA ARG A 172 -2.79 0.61 -7.19
C ARG A 172 -2.09 -0.19 -6.10
N ILE A 173 -0.81 -0.46 -6.28
CA ILE A 173 0.06 -0.94 -5.20
C ILE A 173 0.65 0.29 -4.50
N LEU A 174 0.33 0.45 -3.23
CA LEU A 174 0.95 1.44 -2.36
C LEU A 174 2.23 0.87 -1.79
N LEU A 175 3.35 1.48 -2.13
CA LEU A 175 4.68 1.01 -1.76
C LEU A 175 5.42 2.09 -0.96
N THR A 176 5.87 1.74 0.24
CA THR A 176 6.60 2.66 1.13
C THR A 176 7.69 1.92 1.89
N HIS A 177 8.69 2.63 2.37
CA HIS A 177 9.71 2.10 3.26
C HIS A 177 9.36 2.37 4.72
N GLY A 178 9.12 1.30 5.47
CA GLY A 178 8.85 1.38 6.91
C GLY A 178 10.12 1.63 7.70
N SER A 179 10.05 2.49 8.71
CA SER A 179 11.16 2.74 9.63
C SER A 179 10.89 2.20 11.04
N TYR A 180 11.96 1.86 11.76
CA TYR A 180 11.94 1.51 13.19
C TYR A 180 11.56 2.68 14.13
N GLY A 181 10.96 3.74 13.61
CA GLY A 181 10.52 4.93 14.35
C GLY A 181 9.40 5.64 13.60
N LYS A 182 8.55 6.37 14.33
CA LYS A 182 7.44 7.12 13.76
C LYS A 182 7.96 8.42 13.15
N VAL A 183 7.49 8.73 11.94
CA VAL A 183 7.68 10.04 11.30
C VAL A 183 6.32 10.74 11.30
N ASP A 184 6.14 11.65 12.23
CA ASP A 184 4.88 12.37 12.49
C ASP A 184 5.03 13.90 12.54
N SER A 185 6.25 14.39 12.29
CA SER A 185 6.64 15.79 12.49
C SER A 185 7.89 16.11 11.68
N ALA A 186 8.11 17.40 11.36
CA ALA A 186 9.37 17.87 10.79
C ALA A 186 10.61 17.44 11.61
N GLU A 187 10.51 17.44 12.93
CA GLU A 187 11.61 17.06 13.83
C GLU A 187 11.96 15.58 13.70
N SER A 188 10.96 14.69 13.76
CA SER A 188 11.17 13.24 13.58
C SER A 188 11.67 12.91 12.16
N ALA A 189 11.18 13.65 11.16
CA ALA A 189 11.65 13.55 9.78
C ALA A 189 13.13 13.92 9.61
N ARG A 190 13.56 15.05 10.20
CA ARG A 190 14.98 15.47 10.20
C ARG A 190 15.86 14.45 10.91
N ALA A 191 15.46 13.99 12.10
CA ALA A 191 16.20 12.97 12.85
C ALA A 191 16.35 11.67 12.05
N ARG A 192 15.31 11.28 11.29
CA ARG A 192 15.37 10.13 10.39
C ARG A 192 16.39 10.33 9.26
N LEU A 193 16.41 11.50 8.62
CA LEU A 193 17.37 11.82 7.56
C LEU A 193 18.81 11.84 8.07
N GLU A 194 19.05 12.38 9.27
CA GLU A 194 20.37 12.40 9.91
C GLU A 194 20.85 10.98 10.24
N TYR A 195 19.99 10.16 10.84
CA TYR A 195 20.30 8.76 11.12
C TYR A 195 20.64 7.98 9.84
N GLU A 196 19.83 8.17 8.80
CA GLU A 196 20.08 7.56 7.50
C GLU A 196 21.40 8.07 6.92
N GLN A 197 21.65 9.37 6.97
CA GLN A 197 22.90 9.96 6.48
C GLN A 197 24.13 9.30 7.12
N THR A 198 24.11 9.09 8.43
CA THR A 198 25.17 8.39 9.16
C THR A 198 25.33 6.95 8.67
N LEU A 199 24.25 6.17 8.59
CA LEU A 199 24.31 4.78 8.12
C LEU A 199 24.89 4.64 6.71
N TRP A 200 24.49 5.51 5.79
CA TRP A 200 24.98 5.48 4.42
C TRP A 200 26.47 5.85 4.34
N THR A 201 26.90 6.82 5.15
CA THR A 201 28.32 7.23 5.22
C THR A 201 29.19 6.13 5.82
N GLU A 202 28.71 5.46 6.88
CA GLU A 202 29.44 4.38 7.55
C GLU A 202 29.54 3.11 6.68
N ARG A 203 28.45 2.73 6.01
CA ARG A 203 28.40 1.46 5.26
C ARG A 203 29.01 1.53 3.87
N LEU A 204 28.83 2.64 3.16
CA LEU A 204 29.28 2.77 1.77
C LEU A 204 30.59 3.57 1.68
N GLY A 205 31.05 4.21 2.76
CA GLY A 205 32.21 5.10 2.74
C GLY A 205 31.87 6.49 2.19
N ARG A 206 32.87 7.21 1.64
CA ARG A 206 32.71 8.56 1.05
C ARG A 206 31.99 8.52 -0.31
N PHE A 207 30.81 7.91 -0.40
CA PHE A 207 29.96 8.18 -1.55
C PHE A 207 29.52 9.64 -1.50
N SER A 208 29.81 10.38 -2.56
CA SER A 208 29.22 11.69 -2.74
C SER A 208 27.72 11.49 -2.94
N LEU A 209 26.93 12.04 -2.03
CA LEU A 209 25.49 12.13 -2.15
C LEU A 209 25.05 13.21 -3.13
N GLU A 210 26.01 13.91 -3.73
CA GLU A 210 25.76 14.87 -4.80
C GLU A 210 25.06 14.15 -5.97
N GLY A 211 23.87 14.63 -6.29
CA GLY A 211 23.00 14.04 -7.31
C GLY A 211 22.08 12.93 -6.82
N SER A 212 22.05 12.61 -5.53
CA SER A 212 21.03 11.70 -4.98
C SER A 212 19.65 12.35 -4.96
N VAL A 213 18.61 11.56 -5.24
CA VAL A 213 17.23 12.04 -5.22
C VAL A 213 16.83 12.41 -3.80
N ALA A 214 16.20 13.58 -3.65
CA ALA A 214 15.64 14.02 -2.38
C ALA A 214 14.61 12.99 -1.85
N THR A 215 14.74 12.67 -0.56
CA THR A 215 13.80 11.81 0.16
C THR A 215 12.41 12.44 0.14
N ALA A 216 11.41 11.64 -0.21
CA ALA A 216 10.01 11.98 0.00
C ALA A 216 9.48 11.20 1.19
N PHE A 217 8.63 11.86 1.97
CA PHE A 217 7.88 11.25 3.06
C PHE A 217 6.45 11.00 2.57
N GLY A 218 5.98 9.75 2.70
CA GLY A 218 4.75 9.25 2.12
C GLY A 218 4.96 7.91 1.41
N PHE A 219 4.44 7.77 0.19
CA PHE A 219 4.42 6.49 -0.52
C PHE A 219 4.32 6.65 -2.05
N TRP A 220 4.77 5.62 -2.76
CA TRP A 220 4.51 5.46 -4.19
C TRP A 220 3.19 4.73 -4.43
N LEU A 221 2.47 5.14 -5.48
CA LEU A 221 1.30 4.43 -6.00
C LEU A 221 1.61 3.89 -7.39
N ILE A 222 1.94 2.61 -7.46
CA ILE A 222 2.38 1.93 -8.67
C ILE A 222 1.15 1.31 -9.36
N PRO A 223 0.97 1.47 -10.69
CA PRO A 223 -0.06 0.76 -11.43
C PRO A 223 0.05 -0.76 -11.23
N THR A 224 -1.08 -1.46 -11.08
CA THR A 224 -1.07 -2.93 -10.96
C THR A 224 -0.49 -3.63 -12.20
N ALA A 225 -0.62 -3.01 -13.37
CA ALA A 225 -0.02 -3.47 -14.63
C ALA A 225 1.51 -3.51 -14.62
N ALA A 226 2.16 -2.83 -13.65
CA ALA A 226 3.61 -2.93 -13.45
C ALA A 226 4.07 -4.30 -12.95
N PHE A 227 3.12 -5.05 -12.38
CA PHE A 227 3.35 -6.40 -11.88
C PHE A 227 2.81 -7.37 -12.92
N ARG A 228 3.51 -8.51 -13.09
CA ARG A 228 3.16 -9.54 -14.07
C ARG A 228 1.67 -9.90 -14.00
N ALA A 229 1.09 -10.25 -15.15
CA ALA A 229 -0.31 -10.64 -15.21
C ALA A 229 -0.65 -11.76 -14.22
N LEU A 230 -1.86 -11.70 -13.67
CA LEU A 230 -2.39 -12.79 -12.85
C LEU A 230 -2.64 -14.02 -13.72
N PRO A 231 -2.44 -15.24 -13.20
CA PRO A 231 -2.82 -16.44 -13.91
C PRO A 231 -4.34 -16.53 -14.08
N GLU A 232 -4.78 -17.20 -15.14
CA GLU A 232 -6.19 -17.48 -15.41
C GLU A 232 -6.84 -18.31 -14.29
N SER A 233 -6.08 -19.25 -13.73
CA SER A 233 -6.50 -20.11 -12.61
C SER A 233 -5.65 -19.89 -11.37
N ASP A 234 -6.32 -19.80 -10.23
CA ASP A 234 -5.69 -19.57 -8.92
C ASP A 234 -4.70 -20.68 -8.54
N HIS A 235 -4.93 -21.92 -8.99
CA HIS A 235 -4.06 -23.07 -8.74
C HIS A 235 -2.71 -22.98 -9.46
N MET A 236 -2.61 -22.13 -10.50
CA MET A 236 -1.37 -21.89 -11.23
C MET A 236 -0.54 -20.77 -10.61
N PHE A 237 -1.06 -20.06 -9.60
CA PHE A 237 -0.35 -18.98 -8.96
C PHE A 237 0.84 -19.49 -8.17
N ARG A 238 2.04 -19.00 -8.54
CA ARG A 238 3.28 -19.20 -7.79
C ARG A 238 3.77 -17.85 -7.34
N SER A 239 3.79 -17.64 -6.01
CA SER A 239 4.34 -16.42 -5.43
C SER A 239 5.82 -16.32 -5.76
N GLU A 240 6.23 -15.15 -6.22
CA GLU A 240 7.65 -14.86 -6.39
C GLU A 240 8.31 -14.57 -5.03
N PRO A 241 9.58 -14.95 -4.84
CA PRO A 241 10.35 -14.57 -3.66
C PRO A 241 10.63 -13.05 -3.66
N PRO A 242 11.08 -12.50 -2.52
CA PRO A 242 11.56 -11.12 -2.46
C PRO A 242 12.60 -10.85 -3.56
N GLN A 243 12.45 -9.75 -4.30
CA GLN A 243 13.33 -9.44 -5.44
C GLN A 243 13.43 -7.94 -5.71
N LEU A 244 14.45 -7.55 -6.47
CA LEU A 244 14.53 -6.24 -7.12
C LEU A 244 13.74 -6.29 -8.42
N MET A 245 12.93 -5.27 -8.66
CA MET A 245 12.12 -5.10 -9.87
C MET A 245 12.54 -3.83 -10.62
N ASP A 246 12.54 -3.94 -11.94
CA ASP A 246 12.68 -2.82 -12.85
C ASP A 246 11.31 -2.25 -13.20
N LEU A 247 11.00 -1.07 -12.67
CA LEU A 247 9.74 -0.36 -12.85
C LEU A 247 9.89 0.89 -13.72
N ARG A 248 10.96 1.02 -14.50
CA ARG A 248 11.22 2.21 -15.33
C ARG A 248 10.11 2.53 -16.33
N GLU A 249 9.44 1.51 -16.84
CA GLU A 249 8.31 1.63 -17.78
C GLU A 249 6.96 1.91 -17.07
N HIS A 250 6.95 1.90 -15.74
CA HIS A 250 5.75 2.07 -14.92
C HIS A 250 5.97 3.15 -13.86
N TRP A 251 6.10 4.39 -14.32
CA TRP A 251 6.38 5.53 -13.45
C TRP A 251 5.29 5.69 -12.37
N PRO A 252 5.65 5.74 -11.08
CA PRO A 252 4.69 5.81 -9.99
C PRO A 252 4.10 7.22 -9.84
N ASP A 253 2.90 7.29 -9.26
CA ASP A 253 2.48 8.54 -8.61
C ASP A 253 3.17 8.64 -7.25
N LEU A 254 3.42 9.87 -6.79
CA LEU A 254 3.97 10.12 -5.46
C LEU A 254 2.91 10.75 -4.57
N ALA A 255 2.55 10.07 -3.48
CA ALA A 255 1.81 10.69 -2.40
C ALA A 255 2.81 11.23 -1.37
N VAL A 256 2.82 12.55 -1.20
CA VAL A 256 3.70 13.24 -0.23
C VAL A 256 2.89 13.75 0.94
N THR A 257 3.45 13.67 2.14
CA THR A 257 2.89 14.32 3.33
C THR A 257 3.60 15.65 3.60
N ASP A 258 2.87 16.60 4.17
CA ASP A 258 3.42 17.89 4.58
C ASP A 258 3.89 17.76 6.04
N LEU A 259 5.21 17.75 6.25
CA LEU A 259 5.88 17.60 7.54
C LEU A 259 6.40 18.92 8.11
#